data_AF-A0A2A5M370-F1
#
_entry.id   AF-A0A2A5M370-F1
#
_cell.length_a   1.000
_cell.length_b   1.000
_cell.length_c   1.000
_cell.angle_alpha   90.00
_cell.angle_beta   90.00
_cell.angle_gamma   90.00
#
_symmetry.space_group_name_H-M   'P 1'
#
loop_
_entity.id
_entity.type
_entity.pdbx_description
1 polymer ?
#
loop_
_entity_poly.entity_id
_entity_poly.type
_entity_poly.pdbx_seq_one_letter_code
_entity_poly.pdbx_strand_id
1 'polypeptide(L)'
;TPAIAFLTEDMRCDAGIMISASHNPYYDNGIKFFDAHGNKLSEDIEKKIEEIYFDDKLIQASKVDMEKIGQAKRIDDVIGRYIVSIKNSFPKDLTLKSLRVVLDVAHGAAYKVA
;
A
#
# COMPACT_ATOMS: atom_id res chain seq x y z
N THR A 1 3.03 4.08 -1.93
CA THR A 1 2.18 4.29 -0.73
C THR A 1 0.73 4.58 -1.08
N PRO A 2 0.35 5.70 -1.72
CA PRO A 2 -1.08 6.00 -1.97
C PRO A 2 -1.78 4.97 -2.85
N ALA A 3 -1.07 4.37 -3.82
CA ALA A 3 -1.60 3.27 -4.61
C ALA A 3 -2.02 2.06 -3.76
N ILE A 4 -1.27 1.70 -2.71
CA ILE A 4 -1.63 0.58 -1.83
C ILE A 4 -2.89 0.90 -1.03
N ALA A 5 -3.01 2.12 -0.48
CA ALA A 5 -4.21 2.55 0.21
C ALA A 5 -5.45 2.45 -0.70
N PHE A 6 -5.38 3.02 -1.90
CA PHE A 6 -6.46 2.94 -2.90
C PHE A 6 -6.79 1.49 -3.29
N LEU A 7 -5.78 0.68 -3.61
CA LEU A 7 -5.98 -0.70 -4.06
C LEU A 7 -6.56 -1.60 -2.97
N THR A 8 -6.24 -1.33 -1.70
CA THR A 8 -6.79 -2.09 -0.57
C THR A 8 -8.31 -2.00 -0.56
N GLU A 9 -8.85 -0.79 -0.70
CA GLU A 9 -10.29 -0.58 -0.76
C GLU A 9 -10.89 -1.04 -2.10
N ASP A 10 -10.28 -0.67 -3.25
CA ASP A 10 -10.76 -1.04 -4.60
C ASP A 10 -10.89 -2.56 -4.80
N MET A 11 -9.94 -3.31 -4.23
CA MET A 11 -9.89 -4.78 -4.34
C MET A 11 -10.58 -5.48 -3.17
N ARG A 12 -11.18 -4.73 -2.23
CA ARG A 12 -11.86 -5.25 -1.03
C ARG A 12 -10.96 -6.16 -0.19
N CYS A 13 -9.70 -5.76 -0.04
CA CYS A 13 -8.75 -6.43 0.84
C CYS A 13 -9.04 -6.05 2.29
N ASP A 14 -8.74 -6.96 3.23
CA ASP A 14 -8.90 -6.68 4.66
C ASP A 14 -7.86 -5.66 5.19
N ALA A 15 -6.68 -5.64 4.56
CA ALA A 15 -5.59 -4.73 4.91
C ALA A 15 -4.61 -4.52 3.74
N GLY A 16 -3.91 -3.40 3.77
CA GLY A 16 -2.84 -3.05 2.85
C GLY A 16 -1.50 -2.93 3.56
N ILE A 17 -0.42 -3.37 2.91
CA ILE A 17 0.94 -3.24 3.45
C ILE A 17 1.85 -2.58 2.41
N MET A 18 2.55 -1.51 2.81
CA MET A 18 3.58 -0.85 2.00
C MET A 18 4.94 -1.00 2.67
N ILE A 19 5.91 -1.54 1.94
CA ILE A 19 7.30 -1.63 2.38
C ILE A 19 8.06 -0.44 1.78
N SER A 20 8.36 0.57 2.60
CA SER A 20 9.15 1.75 2.23
C SER A 20 9.42 2.66 3.43
N ALA A 21 10.66 3.17 3.52
CA ALA A 21 11.02 4.27 4.44
C ALA A 21 10.83 5.67 3.83
N SER A 22 9.92 5.83 2.86
CA SER A 22 9.55 7.12 2.28
C SER A 22 10.73 7.87 1.65
N HIS A 23 11.27 8.89 2.31
CA HIS A 23 12.34 9.77 1.82
C HIS A 23 13.69 9.47 2.48
N ASN A 24 13.73 8.48 3.37
CA ASN A 24 14.95 8.09 4.03
C ASN A 24 16.00 7.58 3.01
N PRO A 25 17.29 7.58 3.40
CA PRO A 25 18.34 6.98 2.61
C PRO A 25 18.04 5.52 2.23
N TYR A 26 18.65 5.05 1.13
CA TYR A 26 18.35 3.74 0.54
C TYR A 26 18.57 2.54 1.47
N TYR A 27 19.36 2.71 2.53
CA TYR A 27 19.63 1.67 3.53
C TYR A 27 18.53 1.55 4.58
N ASP A 28 17.63 2.52 4.70
CA ASP A 28 16.48 2.47 5.59
C ASP A 28 15.28 1.81 4.90
N ASN A 29 14.47 1.09 5.69
CA ASN A 29 13.18 0.59 5.24
C ASN A 29 12.15 0.64 6.37
N GLY A 30 10.90 0.38 6.04
CA GLY A 30 9.81 0.39 7.00
C GLY A 30 8.57 -0.28 6.45
N ILE A 31 7.64 -0.61 7.34
CA ILE A 31 6.36 -1.23 6.99
C ILE A 31 5.26 -0.26 7.40
N LYS A 32 4.31 -0.02 6.50
CA LYS A 32 3.12 0.81 6.74
C LYS A 32 1.89 -0.04 6.50
N PHE A 33 0.98 -0.03 7.45
CA PHE A 33 -0.29 -0.76 7.38
C PHE A 33 -1.44 0.18 7.04
N PHE A 34 -2.41 -0.37 6.31
CA PHE A 34 -3.67 0.28 5.96
C PHE A 34 -4.83 -0.65 6.31
N ASP A 35 -5.93 -0.10 6.81
CA ASP A 35 -7.17 -0.84 7.01
C ASP A 35 -7.89 -1.14 5.68
N ALA A 36 -9.01 -1.85 5.74
CA ALA A 36 -9.84 -2.20 4.58
C ALA A 36 -10.36 -0.99 3.78
N HIS A 37 -10.31 0.22 4.35
CA HIS A 37 -10.71 1.47 3.74
C HIS A 37 -9.50 2.30 3.26
N GLY A 38 -8.30 1.73 3.28
CA GLY A 38 -7.08 2.41 2.87
C GLY A 38 -6.60 3.49 3.85
N ASN A 39 -7.17 3.58 5.05
CA ASN A 39 -6.73 4.53 6.08
C ASN A 39 -5.57 3.94 6.87
N LYS A 40 -4.78 4.80 7.52
CA LYS A 40 -3.80 4.34 8.52
C LYS A 40 -4.53 3.67 9.68
N LEU A 41 -3.91 2.65 10.27
CA LEU A 41 -4.39 2.04 11.48
C LEU A 41 -4.45 3.06 12.63
N SER A 42 -5.39 2.87 13.55
CA SER A 42 -5.45 3.65 14.79
C SER A 42 -4.40 3.17 15.78
N GLU A 43 -3.99 4.05 16.71
CA GLU A 43 -3.05 3.70 17.79
C GLU A 43 -3.53 2.50 18.61
N ASP A 44 -4.84 2.36 18.83
CA ASP A 44 -5.42 1.20 19.52
C ASP A 44 -5.17 -0.13 18.78
N ILE A 45 -5.19 -0.11 17.44
CA ILE A 45 -4.88 -1.30 16.63
C ILE A 45 -3.38 -1.55 16.61
N GLU A 46 -2.57 -0.50 16.47
CA GLU A 46 -1.11 -0.61 16.52
C GLU A 46 -0.65 -1.23 17.84
N LYS A 47 -1.20 -0.78 18.96
CA LYS A 47 -0.93 -1.35 20.29
C LYS A 47 -1.30 -2.83 20.37
N LYS A 48 -2.44 -3.25 19.80
CA LYS A 48 -2.81 -4.68 19.75
C LYS A 48 -1.84 -5.51 18.92
N ILE A 49 -1.36 -4.96 17.80
CA ILE A 49 -0.34 -5.62 16.97
C ILE A 49 0.95 -5.80 17.78
N GLU A 50 1.37 -4.78 18.53
CA GLU A 50 2.54 -4.86 19.41
C GLU A 50 2.36 -5.89 20.53
N GLU A 51 1.19 -5.92 21.18
CA GLU A 51 0.85 -6.93 22.20
C GLU A 51 0.96 -8.35 21.63
N ILE A 52 0.45 -8.58 20.41
CA ILE A 52 0.59 -9.88 19.73
C ILE A 52 2.05 -10.18 19.38
N TYR A 53 2.80 -9.19 18.91
CA TYR A 53 4.20 -9.34 18.53
C TYR A 53 5.09 -9.80 19.70
N PHE A 54 4.78 -9.37 20.93
CA PHE A 54 5.50 -9.78 22.13
C PHE A 54 4.97 -11.06 22.79
N ASP A 55 3.90 -11.67 22.27
CA ASP A 55 3.35 -12.95 22.75
C ASP A 55 3.72 -14.12 21.83
N ASP A 56 4.90 -14.68 22.07
CA ASP A 56 5.40 -15.85 21.34
C ASP A 56 4.43 -17.04 21.41
N LYS A 57 3.73 -17.23 22.53
CA LYS A 57 2.81 -18.37 22.70
C LYS A 57 1.61 -18.22 21.78
N LEU A 58 1.04 -17.01 21.71
CA LEU A 58 -0.06 -16.70 20.80
C LEU A 58 0.37 -16.88 19.34
N ILE A 59 1.57 -16.41 18.96
CA ILE A 59 2.11 -16.58 17.60
C ILE A 59 2.26 -18.07 17.26
N GLN A 60 2.83 -18.87 18.15
CA GLN A 60 2.96 -20.32 17.92
C GLN A 60 1.59 -21.00 17.79
N ALA A 61 0.64 -20.65 18.66
CA ALA A 61 -0.71 -21.21 18.63
C ALA A 61 -1.52 -20.82 17.39
N SER A 62 -1.18 -19.69 16.75
CA SER A 62 -1.85 -19.17 15.55
C SER A 62 -1.35 -19.78 14.24
N LYS A 63 -0.32 -20.63 14.28
CA LYS A 63 0.17 -21.33 13.08
C LYS A 63 -0.88 -22.30 12.55
N VAL A 64 -0.93 -22.42 11.22
CA VAL A 64 -1.88 -23.30 10.52
C VAL A 64 -1.14 -24.28 9.63
N ASP A 65 -1.70 -25.48 9.48
CA ASP A 65 -1.14 -26.55 8.68
C ASP A 65 -1.85 -26.71 7.33
N MET A 66 -1.09 -27.17 6.33
CA MET A 66 -1.57 -27.74 5.07
C MET A 66 -2.65 -26.89 4.38
N GLU A 67 -3.89 -27.37 4.37
CA GLU A 67 -5.02 -26.82 3.61
C GLU A 67 -5.44 -25.42 4.08
N LYS A 68 -5.01 -25.00 5.28
CA LYS A 68 -5.32 -23.68 5.84
C LYS A 68 -4.31 -22.59 5.46
N ILE A 69 -3.21 -22.96 4.79
CA ILE A 69 -2.18 -22.00 4.35
C ILE A 69 -2.75 -21.14 3.21
N GLY A 70 -2.63 -19.81 3.34
CA GLY A 70 -3.04 -18.86 2.31
C GLY A 70 -2.19 -18.95 1.03
N GLN A 71 -2.69 -18.37 -0.06
CA GLN A 71 -2.00 -18.33 -1.35
C GLN A 71 -1.46 -16.94 -1.65
N ALA A 72 -0.30 -16.88 -2.32
CA ALA A 72 0.29 -15.64 -2.80
C ALA A 72 0.17 -15.55 -4.32
N LYS A 73 -0.29 -14.40 -4.83
CA LYS A 73 -0.41 -14.14 -6.26
C LYS A 73 0.07 -12.73 -6.57
N ARG A 74 0.78 -12.58 -7.69
CA ARG A 74 1.09 -11.28 -8.28
C ARG A 74 -0.09 -10.78 -9.11
N ILE A 75 -0.41 -9.50 -8.95
CA ILE A 75 -1.51 -8.86 -9.66
C ILE A 75 -0.92 -7.73 -10.50
N ASP A 76 -0.96 -7.90 -11.82
CA ASP A 76 -0.24 -7.02 -12.75
C ASP A 76 -1.07 -5.81 -13.21
N ASP A 77 -2.40 -5.85 -13.13
CA ASP A 77 -3.31 -4.79 -13.59
C ASP A 77 -3.45 -3.60 -12.61
N VAL A 78 -2.85 -3.70 -11.43
CA VAL A 78 -2.99 -2.72 -10.33
C VAL A 78 -2.53 -1.31 -10.69
N ILE A 79 -1.50 -1.18 -11.55
CA ILE A 79 -1.00 0.13 -11.99
C ILE A 79 -2.07 0.84 -12.84
N GLY A 80 -2.71 0.11 -13.76
CA GLY A 80 -3.75 0.67 -14.63
C GLY A 80 -4.95 1.18 -13.83
N ARG A 81 -5.39 0.42 -12.82
CA ARG A 81 -6.46 0.82 -11.90
C ARG A 81 -6.16 2.15 -11.20
N TYR A 82 -4.95 2.27 -10.65
CA TYR A 82 -4.53 3.47 -9.95
C TYR A 82 -4.40 4.70 -10.89
N ILE A 83 -3.88 4.51 -12.11
CA ILE A 83 -3.81 5.58 -13.11
C ILE A 83 -5.20 6.10 -13.47
N VAL A 84 -6.18 5.22 -13.67
CA VAL A 84 -7.55 5.62 -13.98
C VAL A 84 -8.16 6.41 -12.82
N SER A 85 -7.93 5.97 -11.58
CA SER A 85 -8.38 6.68 -10.37
C SER A 85 -7.82 8.11 -10.31
N ILE A 86 -6.50 8.28 -10.51
CA ILE A 86 -5.87 9.63 -10.54
C ILE A 86 -6.42 10.48 -11.69
N LYS A 87 -6.58 9.92 -12.89
CA LYS A 87 -7.12 10.67 -14.03
C LYS A 87 -8.55 11.15 -13.76
N ASN A 88 -9.35 10.36 -13.05
CA ASN A 88 -10.72 10.70 -12.71
C ASN A 88 -10.82 11.74 -11.59
N SER A 89 -9.76 11.95 -10.79
CA SER A 89 -9.73 13.02 -9.78
C SER A 89 -9.39 14.39 -10.38
N PHE A 90 -8.91 14.43 -11.64
CA PHE A 90 -8.67 15.68 -12.37
C PHE A 90 -9.97 16.20 -13.03
N PRO A 91 -10.27 17.52 -12.97
CA PRO A 91 -11.47 18.08 -13.58
C PRO A 91 -11.57 17.82 -15.09
N LYS A 92 -12.74 17.40 -15.57
CA LYS A 92 -12.96 16.95 -16.96
C LYS A 92 -12.91 18.08 -17.98
N ASP A 93 -13.14 19.31 -17.54
CA ASP A 93 -13.13 20.53 -18.34
C ASP A 93 -11.74 21.17 -18.47
N LEU A 94 -10.75 20.65 -17.73
CA LEU A 94 -9.37 21.13 -17.77
C LEU A 94 -8.48 20.24 -18.63
N THR A 95 -7.37 20.80 -19.11
CA THR A 95 -6.31 20.06 -19.81
C THR A 95 -4.95 20.62 -19.45
N LEU A 96 -3.92 19.76 -19.46
CA LEU A 96 -2.52 20.16 -19.31
C LEU A 96 -1.85 20.43 -20.69
N LYS A 97 -2.66 20.55 -21.76
CA LYS A 97 -2.15 20.85 -23.11
C LYS A 97 -1.33 22.15 -23.10
N SER A 98 -0.24 22.14 -23.86
CA SER A 98 0.72 23.27 -23.98
C SER A 98 1.54 23.57 -22.72
N LEU A 99 1.42 22.77 -21.66
CA LEU A 99 2.34 22.83 -20.53
C LEU A 99 3.55 21.93 -20.78
N ARG A 100 4.73 22.45 -20.43
CA ARG A 100 5.95 21.64 -20.33
C ARG A 100 6.14 21.28 -18.86
N VAL A 101 6.07 19.98 -18.56
CA VAL A 101 6.25 19.44 -17.20
C VAL A 101 7.57 18.68 -17.14
N VAL A 102 8.35 18.92 -16.09
CA VAL A 102 9.55 18.15 -15.76
C VAL A 102 9.26 17.38 -14.48
N LEU A 103 9.58 16.09 -14.48
CA LEU A 103 9.33 15.20 -13.35
C LEU A 103 10.65 14.63 -12.83
N ASP A 104 10.91 14.83 -11.55
CA ASP A 104 11.90 14.05 -10.81
C ASP A 104 11.15 13.00 -9.99
N VAL A 105 11.39 11.74 -10.30
CA VAL A 105 10.73 10.58 -9.66
C VAL A 105 11.55 10.00 -8.51
N ALA A 106 12.63 10.67 -8.11
CA ALA A 106 13.52 10.30 -7.00
C ALA A 106 14.06 8.86 -7.06
N HIS A 107 14.09 8.25 -8.26
CA HIS A 107 14.31 6.81 -8.45
C HIS A 107 13.41 5.91 -7.57
N GLY A 108 12.28 6.45 -7.12
CA GLY A 108 11.36 5.79 -6.19
C GLY A 108 10.21 5.07 -6.88
N ALA A 109 9.23 4.62 -6.09
CA ALA A 109 8.12 3.79 -6.56
C ALA A 109 7.27 4.41 -7.69
N ALA A 110 7.33 5.74 -7.87
CA ALA A 110 6.60 6.45 -8.91
C ALA A 110 7.24 6.36 -10.30
N TYR A 111 8.47 5.85 -10.45
CA TYR A 111 9.23 5.92 -11.72
C TYR A 111 8.54 5.33 -12.95
N LYS A 112 7.60 4.39 -12.76
CA LYS A 112 6.80 3.79 -13.84
C LYS A 112 5.46 4.48 -14.10
N VAL A 113 4.98 5.27 -13.14
CA VAL A 113 3.59 5.76 -13.09
C VAL A 113 3.51 7.28 -13.27
N ALA A 114 4.53 8.01 -12.81
CA ALA A 114 4.62 9.46 -12.90
C ALA A 114 4.73 9.94 -14.36
#